data_AF-A0A357XVS5-F1
#
_entry.id   AF-A0A357XVS5-F1
#
_cell.length_a   1.000
_cell.length_b   1.000
_cell.length_c   1.000
_cell.angle_alpha   90.00
_cell.angle_beta   90.00
_cell.angle_gamma   90.00
#
_symmetry.space_group_name_H-M   'P 1'
#
loop_
_entity.id
_entity.type
_entity.pdbx_description
1 polymer ?
#
loop_
_entity_poly.entity_id
_entity_poly.type
_entity_poly.pdbx_seq_one_letter_code
_entity_poly.pdbx_strand_id
1 'polypeptide(L)'
;MDNQIDNQIENLLQRFFDREMDDRQALELLDILERSPDLYDVIAQNVQTEFDLRFLADRENRPLRTFEERMPFSNARRLCSRSVWTRVSRIGSLAIGSAAISLVLIFVFLGRLPGLPLMPSWNAPSREVAVAPSPSAHDVPPIVNYSMLDGSWGPQRGHGSAEGDYPAEATDEWTDLLRSRTEGWSGADGIYTANLDGTIGEGIENRPGQRTVFVFSDTIVGKVNRQTNTRCDTKMVNHSFAVLDGNEPLGDRIEFFYENDGKTPRLPIQPSPEGQWYWLSECFVLNDAEGPMLHTFLLRMERRPGNGAFGFHHLGVDLLRIPVRDGKLDFDAAIVTEDKTGRLHGVVDDSVVDNGVAADGANAQESRDRSRGMIFFGTGVLENLKSAGAVEPDGYLYVYGYKDEHRLARRLVVARVPPEDVARFDRWTYYSGNDQWSADIRDCAAIADGVSTELSVTPIPSGPKTGKYALIYTPGTVGSTIALRIGDSPVGPFGEEQVLFKESETATLGKGVFAYNAKAHPVLSKSDSLVISYNVNSNDDTLAIFREPDIYFPRFIKIRWEDILETQ
;
A
#
# COMPACT_ATOMS: atom_id res chain seq x y z
N MET A 1 -19.43 -13.50 45.86
CA MET A 1 -18.18 -13.94 45.21
C MET A 1 -18.23 -13.60 43.72
N ASP A 2 -19.28 -13.99 43.00
CA ASP A 2 -19.45 -13.70 41.56
C ASP A 2 -19.31 -12.22 41.17
N ASN A 3 -19.94 -11.28 41.90
CA ASN A 3 -19.84 -9.84 41.55
C ASN A 3 -18.43 -9.23 41.68
N GLN A 4 -17.56 -9.81 42.53
CA GLN A 4 -16.21 -9.28 42.74
C GLN A 4 -15.25 -9.75 41.64
N ILE A 5 -15.44 -10.98 41.17
CA ILE A 5 -14.70 -11.56 40.04
C ILE A 5 -15.14 -10.90 38.73
N ASP A 6 -16.45 -10.69 38.55
CA ASP A 6 -17.02 -9.98 37.39
C ASP A 6 -16.44 -8.54 37.26
N ASN A 7 -16.35 -7.79 38.37
CA ASN A 7 -15.75 -6.44 38.38
C ASN A 7 -14.23 -6.42 38.12
N GLN A 8 -13.53 -7.51 38.45
CA GLN A 8 -12.09 -7.62 38.25
C GLN A 8 -11.78 -7.90 36.77
N ILE A 9 -12.55 -8.78 36.13
CA ILE A 9 -12.47 -9.05 34.70
C ILE A 9 -12.81 -7.79 33.89
N GLU A 10 -13.87 -7.06 34.26
CA GLU A 10 -14.25 -5.80 33.60
C GLU A 10 -13.12 -4.76 33.67
N ASN A 11 -12.48 -4.58 34.84
CA ASN A 11 -11.35 -3.66 34.98
C ASN A 11 -10.12 -4.07 34.15
N LEU A 12 -9.82 -5.36 34.07
CA LEU A 12 -8.70 -5.86 33.27
C LEU A 12 -8.96 -5.66 31.77
N LEU A 13 -10.18 -5.91 31.31
CA LEU A 13 -10.57 -5.67 29.92
C LEU A 13 -10.55 -4.19 29.56
N GLN A 14 -11.02 -3.32 30.45
CA GLN A 14 -10.97 -1.88 30.24
C GLN A 14 -9.51 -1.40 30.09
N ARG A 15 -8.62 -1.80 31.01
CA ARG A 15 -7.18 -1.49 30.92
C ARG A 15 -6.50 -2.05 29.69
N PHE A 16 -6.91 -3.25 29.24
CA PHE A 16 -6.45 -3.85 28.00
C PHE A 16 -6.80 -2.97 26.79
N PHE A 17 -8.06 -2.54 26.68
CA PHE A 17 -8.50 -1.65 25.59
C PHE A 17 -7.88 -0.25 25.69
N ASP A 18 -7.61 0.25 26.89
CA ASP A 18 -6.96 1.54 27.13
C ASP A 18 -5.42 1.49 26.96
N ARG A 19 -4.85 0.30 26.74
CA ARG A 19 -3.39 0.03 26.66
C ARG A 19 -2.61 0.42 27.92
N GLU A 20 -3.27 0.34 29.08
CA GLU A 20 -2.71 0.69 30.40
C GLU A 20 -2.56 -0.55 31.31
N MET A 21 -2.06 -1.66 30.74
CA MET A 21 -1.80 -2.90 31.49
C MET A 21 -0.34 -3.01 31.92
N ASP A 22 -0.12 -3.30 33.19
CA ASP A 22 1.16 -3.82 33.67
C ASP A 22 1.30 -5.34 33.39
N ASP A 23 2.52 -5.87 33.50
CA ASP A 23 2.83 -7.28 33.18
C ASP A 23 2.02 -8.26 34.04
N ARG A 24 1.74 -7.90 35.30
CA ARG A 24 0.96 -8.75 36.21
C ARG A 24 -0.50 -8.83 35.76
N GLN A 25 -1.08 -7.70 35.38
CA GLN A 25 -2.44 -7.61 34.85
C GLN A 25 -2.56 -8.31 33.49
N ALA A 26 -1.53 -8.20 32.64
CA ALA A 26 -1.47 -8.86 31.35
C ALA A 26 -1.51 -10.38 31.49
N LEU A 27 -0.64 -10.93 32.35
CA LEU A 27 -0.62 -12.35 32.68
C LEU A 27 -1.95 -12.82 33.28
N GLU A 28 -2.55 -12.01 34.14
CA GLU A 28 -3.84 -12.32 34.77
C GLU A 28 -4.99 -12.38 33.75
N LEU A 29 -5.04 -11.43 32.81
CA LEU A 29 -6.01 -11.43 31.72
C LEU A 29 -5.80 -12.65 30.80
N LEU A 30 -4.56 -12.97 30.43
CA LEU A 30 -4.25 -14.13 29.59
C LEU A 30 -4.67 -15.45 30.29
N ASP A 31 -4.43 -15.58 31.60
CA ASP A 31 -4.89 -16.71 32.41
C ASP A 31 -6.42 -16.85 32.41
N ILE A 32 -7.15 -15.73 32.46
CA ILE A 32 -8.62 -15.69 32.44
C ILE A 32 -9.15 -16.10 31.07
N LEU A 33 -8.56 -15.58 29.99
CA LEU A 33 -8.95 -15.89 28.61
C LEU A 33 -8.62 -17.33 28.22
N GLU A 34 -7.50 -17.87 28.69
CA GLU A 34 -7.12 -19.27 28.50
C GLU A 34 -8.14 -20.22 29.16
N ARG A 35 -8.68 -19.83 30.32
CA ARG A 35 -9.70 -20.60 31.06
C ARG A 35 -11.13 -20.33 30.59
N SER A 36 -11.36 -19.30 29.78
CA SER A 36 -12.67 -18.85 29.32
C SER A 36 -12.72 -18.66 27.79
N PRO A 37 -12.70 -19.74 26.99
CA PRO A 37 -12.70 -19.67 25.52
C PRO A 37 -13.83 -18.80 24.95
N ASP A 38 -15.05 -18.92 25.49
CA ASP A 38 -16.19 -18.12 25.02
C ASP A 38 -15.95 -16.61 25.19
N LEU A 39 -15.26 -16.20 26.26
CA LEU A 39 -14.99 -14.79 26.56
C LEU A 39 -13.93 -14.25 25.60
N TYR A 40 -12.89 -15.06 25.35
CA TYR A 40 -11.91 -14.80 24.29
C TYR A 40 -12.60 -14.63 22.94
N ASP A 41 -13.48 -15.55 22.55
CA ASP A 41 -14.18 -15.50 21.26
C ASP A 41 -15.08 -14.27 21.11
N VAL A 42 -15.62 -13.72 22.19
CA VAL A 42 -16.39 -12.46 22.16
C VAL A 42 -15.51 -11.23 22.09
N ILE A 43 -14.32 -11.27 22.68
CA ILE A 43 -13.37 -10.15 22.64
C ILE A 43 -12.60 -10.14 21.30
N ALA A 44 -12.25 -11.32 20.78
CA ALA A 44 -11.47 -11.51 19.56
C ALA A 44 -12.32 -11.53 18.27
N GLN A 45 -13.58 -11.09 18.30
CA GLN A 45 -14.40 -10.95 17.07
C GLN A 45 -13.87 -9.88 16.11
N ASN A 46 -12.97 -9.02 16.61
CA ASN A 46 -12.27 -8.01 15.83
C ASN A 46 -10.81 -8.42 15.63
N VAL A 47 -10.35 -8.41 14.38
CA VAL A 47 -8.98 -8.74 13.96
C VAL A 47 -7.92 -7.93 14.73
N GLN A 48 -8.18 -6.67 15.06
CA GLN A 48 -7.25 -5.84 15.84
C GLN A 48 -7.18 -6.26 17.31
N THR A 49 -8.32 -6.65 17.90
CA THR A 49 -8.34 -7.10 19.29
C THR A 49 -7.67 -8.46 19.43
N GLU A 50 -7.84 -9.32 18.43
CA GLU A 50 -7.08 -10.56 18.32
C GLU A 50 -5.57 -10.29 18.19
N PHE A 51 -5.19 -9.30 17.38
CA PHE A 51 -3.78 -8.87 17.24
C PHE A 51 -3.19 -8.36 18.55
N ASP A 52 -3.90 -7.47 19.26
CA ASP A 52 -3.45 -6.89 20.53
C ASP A 52 -3.35 -7.97 21.63
N LEU A 53 -4.23 -8.97 21.64
CA LEU A 53 -4.15 -10.12 22.54
C LEU A 53 -2.98 -11.05 22.22
N ARG A 54 -2.70 -11.29 20.93
CA ARG A 54 -1.55 -12.10 20.49
C ARG A 54 -0.23 -11.38 20.78
N PHE A 55 -0.17 -10.07 20.55
CA PHE A 55 0.99 -9.26 20.93
C PHE A 55 1.23 -9.28 22.44
N LEU A 56 0.17 -9.17 23.24
CA LEU A 56 0.25 -9.29 24.70
C LEU A 56 0.73 -10.69 25.12
N ALA A 57 0.23 -11.74 24.48
CA ALA A 57 0.62 -13.13 24.71
C ALA A 57 2.10 -13.38 24.37
N ASP A 58 2.57 -12.85 23.24
CA ASP A 58 3.97 -12.97 22.81
C ASP A 58 4.92 -12.16 23.72
N ARG A 59 4.50 -10.94 24.10
CA ARG A 59 5.24 -10.11 25.07
C ARG A 59 5.49 -10.84 26.39
N GLU A 60 4.49 -11.57 26.87
CA GLU A 60 4.56 -12.33 28.13
C GLU A 60 5.05 -13.78 27.96
N ASN A 61 5.42 -14.21 26.74
CA ASN A 61 5.84 -15.57 26.40
C ASN A 61 4.80 -16.65 26.81
N ARG A 62 3.51 -16.36 26.60
CA ARG A 62 2.35 -17.20 26.94
C ARG A 62 1.48 -17.44 25.69
N PRO A 63 1.79 -18.44 24.86
CA PRO A 63 1.07 -18.66 23.61
C PRO A 63 -0.41 -19.04 23.86
N LEU A 64 -1.33 -18.31 23.25
CA LEU A 64 -2.75 -18.63 23.24
C LEU A 64 -3.01 -19.74 22.22
N ARG A 65 -3.63 -20.86 22.63
CA ARG A 65 -3.94 -21.98 21.71
C ARG A 65 -4.89 -21.50 20.60
N THR A 66 -4.56 -21.79 19.35
CA THR A 66 -5.23 -21.31 18.13
C THR A 66 -6.64 -21.89 17.96
N PHE A 67 -7.42 -21.25 17.08
CA PHE A 67 -8.77 -21.65 16.68
C PHE A 67 -8.83 -23.08 16.10
N GLU A 68 -7.77 -23.51 15.40
CA GLU A 68 -7.70 -24.82 14.73
C GLU A 68 -7.51 -26.01 15.68
N GLU A 69 -7.00 -25.80 16.89
CA GLU A 69 -6.80 -26.89 17.87
C GLU A 69 -8.07 -27.20 18.70
N ARG A 70 -9.17 -26.45 18.53
CA ARG A 70 -10.37 -26.55 19.36
C ARG A 70 -11.57 -27.11 18.57
N MET A 71 -11.98 -28.33 18.93
CA MET A 71 -13.18 -29.02 18.41
C MET A 71 -14.47 -28.19 18.54
N PRO A 72 -15.49 -28.42 17.68
CA PRO A 72 -16.69 -27.59 17.61
C PRO A 72 -17.61 -27.73 18.83
N PHE A 73 -18.29 -26.62 19.13
CA PHE A 73 -19.30 -26.40 20.16
C PHE A 73 -20.00 -27.65 20.72
N SER A 74 -19.76 -27.93 22.01
CA SER A 74 -20.84 -28.34 22.92
C SER A 74 -20.50 -28.01 24.38
N ASN A 75 -21.29 -27.09 24.94
CA ASN A 75 -21.51 -26.83 26.37
C ASN A 75 -20.31 -26.63 27.31
N ALA A 76 -19.87 -25.38 27.47
CA ALA A 76 -19.12 -24.95 28.65
C ALA A 76 -19.61 -23.59 29.18
N ARG A 77 -20.84 -23.52 29.72
CA ARG A 77 -21.18 -22.44 30.66
C ARG A 77 -20.43 -22.66 31.96
N ARG A 78 -19.49 -21.77 32.31
CA ARG A 78 -19.22 -21.26 33.67
C ARG A 78 -17.93 -20.42 33.65
N LEU A 79 -18.07 -19.13 33.94
CA LEU A 79 -17.10 -18.30 34.69
C LEU A 79 -17.63 -16.88 34.91
N CYS A 80 -18.54 -16.38 34.07
CA CYS A 80 -19.15 -15.03 34.20
C CYS A 80 -20.69 -15.06 34.14
N SER A 81 -21.35 -14.12 34.83
CA SER A 81 -22.81 -14.00 34.84
C SER A 81 -23.38 -13.50 33.50
N ARG A 82 -24.65 -13.83 33.17
CA ARG A 82 -25.36 -13.30 31.97
C ARG A 82 -25.32 -11.77 31.86
N SER A 83 -25.16 -11.08 32.99
CA SER A 83 -25.07 -9.62 33.04
C SER A 83 -23.75 -9.08 32.50
N VAL A 84 -22.63 -9.77 32.73
CA VAL A 84 -21.31 -9.45 32.16
C VAL A 84 -21.32 -9.65 30.65
N TRP A 85 -21.89 -10.75 30.15
CA TRP A 85 -22.04 -10.98 28.71
C TRP A 85 -22.78 -9.85 27.97
N THR A 86 -23.81 -9.30 28.61
CA THR A 86 -24.63 -8.22 28.04
C THR A 86 -23.93 -6.85 28.17
N ARG A 87 -22.97 -6.71 29.10
CA ARG A 87 -22.19 -5.48 29.30
C ARG A 87 -20.88 -5.47 28.51
N VAL A 88 -20.17 -6.58 28.39
CA VAL A 88 -18.99 -6.75 27.53
C VAL A 88 -19.36 -6.53 26.06
N SER A 89 -20.51 -7.07 25.62
CA SER A 89 -21.03 -6.75 24.29
C SER A 89 -21.37 -5.27 24.14
N ARG A 90 -21.80 -4.60 25.21
CA ARG A 90 -22.02 -3.14 25.23
C ARG A 90 -20.74 -2.31 25.36
N ILE A 91 -19.69 -2.76 26.04
CA ILE A 91 -18.38 -2.09 26.10
C ILE A 91 -17.71 -2.21 24.74
N GLY A 92 -17.77 -3.39 24.11
CA GLY A 92 -17.44 -3.58 22.70
C GLY A 92 -18.26 -2.65 21.80
N SER A 93 -19.56 -2.45 22.08
CA SER A 93 -20.43 -1.55 21.31
C SER A 93 -20.32 -0.05 21.66
N LEU A 94 -19.82 0.34 22.83
CA LEU A 94 -19.66 1.73 23.31
C LEU A 94 -18.27 2.26 22.99
N ALA A 95 -17.24 1.41 22.98
CA ALA A 95 -15.95 1.71 22.35
C ALA A 95 -16.10 1.93 20.82
N ILE A 96 -17.22 1.48 20.24
CA ILE A 96 -17.63 1.73 18.85
C ILE A 96 -18.34 3.09 18.67
N GLY A 97 -18.71 3.82 19.74
CA GLY A 97 -19.58 5.01 19.62
C GLY A 97 -19.30 6.18 20.57
N SER A 98 -18.15 6.27 21.25
CA SER A 98 -17.85 7.38 22.15
C SER A 98 -16.41 7.87 22.01
N ALA A 99 -16.19 8.77 21.05
CA ALA A 99 -15.13 9.76 21.16
C ALA A 99 -15.77 11.16 21.17
N ALA A 100 -15.51 11.91 22.25
CA ALA A 100 -15.79 13.34 22.47
C ALA A 100 -17.24 13.80 22.73
N ILE A 101 -17.46 14.42 23.92
CA ILE A 101 -18.17 15.70 24.14
C ILE A 101 -17.81 16.28 25.53
N SER A 102 -17.29 17.53 25.49
CA SER A 102 -17.33 18.62 26.49
C SER A 102 -16.32 18.74 27.66
N LEU A 103 -15.37 19.67 27.45
CA LEU A 103 -14.86 20.65 28.42
C LEU A 103 -15.96 21.28 29.31
N VAL A 104 -15.66 21.48 30.61
CA VAL A 104 -15.91 22.69 31.44
C VAL A 104 -15.67 22.34 32.93
N LEU A 105 -14.53 22.77 33.52
CA LEU A 105 -14.47 23.60 34.73
C LEU A 105 -13.02 23.92 35.16
N ILE A 106 -12.91 25.14 35.67
CA ILE A 106 -11.76 25.98 35.98
C ILE A 106 -11.35 25.83 37.46
N PHE A 107 -10.04 25.87 37.73
CA PHE A 107 -9.29 26.34 38.92
C PHE A 107 -9.74 26.11 40.39
N VAL A 108 -8.69 25.91 41.22
CA VAL A 108 -8.51 26.15 42.68
C VAL A 108 -8.84 25.02 43.68
N PHE A 109 -7.80 24.35 44.21
CA PHE A 109 -7.36 24.32 45.64
C PHE A 109 -6.24 23.24 45.78
N LEU A 110 -4.96 23.63 45.92
CA LEU A 110 -4.13 23.62 47.15
C LEU A 110 -3.99 22.24 47.84
N GLY A 111 -2.82 21.67 48.11
CA GLY A 111 -1.43 22.14 47.97
C GLY A 111 -0.39 21.20 48.62
N ARG A 112 0.89 21.62 48.51
CA ARG A 112 2.09 21.38 49.36
C ARG A 112 2.57 19.91 49.58
N LEU A 113 3.73 19.52 49.00
CA LEU A 113 5.14 19.62 49.50
C LEU A 113 5.67 18.20 49.95
N PRO A 114 6.95 17.94 50.27
CA PRO A 114 8.16 17.84 49.42
C PRO A 114 9.07 16.60 49.80
N GLY A 115 10.22 16.37 49.14
CA GLY A 115 11.34 15.60 49.76
C GLY A 115 12.22 14.72 48.85
N LEU A 116 13.45 15.19 48.61
CA LEU A 116 14.68 14.57 48.03
C LEU A 116 15.11 13.22 48.68
N PRO A 117 16.13 12.44 48.16
CA PRO A 117 17.27 12.88 47.35
C PRO A 117 17.74 12.00 46.17
N LEU A 118 18.68 12.60 45.43
CA LEU A 118 19.47 12.11 44.29
C LEU A 118 20.69 11.24 44.68
N MET A 119 21.07 10.38 43.73
CA MET A 119 22.41 9.80 43.43
C MET A 119 22.93 8.60 44.27
N PRO A 120 23.85 7.74 43.75
CA PRO A 120 24.80 8.00 42.66
C PRO A 120 24.99 6.94 41.56
N SER A 121 25.62 7.44 40.49
CA SER A 121 26.28 6.77 39.36
C SER A 121 26.98 5.44 39.67
N TRP A 122 26.79 4.45 38.78
CA TRP A 122 27.65 3.28 38.65
C TRP A 122 28.33 3.28 37.27
N ASN A 123 29.65 3.47 37.29
CA ASN A 123 30.57 3.19 36.21
C ASN A 123 31.24 1.85 36.50
N ALA A 124 31.28 0.94 35.51
CA ALA A 124 32.35 -0.04 35.24
C ALA A 124 31.94 -0.96 34.06
N PRO A 125 32.87 -1.65 33.38
CA PRO A 125 33.97 -1.13 32.58
C PRO A 125 33.91 -1.67 31.13
N SER A 126 34.45 -0.89 30.20
CA SER A 126 34.74 -1.30 28.82
C SER A 126 35.72 -2.49 28.79
N ARG A 127 35.29 -3.62 28.23
CA ARG A 127 36.19 -4.70 27.77
C ARG A 127 36.41 -4.54 26.28
N GLU A 128 37.64 -4.16 25.93
CA GLU A 128 38.21 -4.33 24.61
C GLU A 128 38.17 -5.82 24.24
N VAL A 129 37.52 -6.15 23.12
CA VAL A 129 37.71 -7.44 22.45
C VAL A 129 38.63 -7.17 21.28
N ALA A 130 39.77 -7.88 21.29
CA ALA A 130 40.81 -7.79 20.29
C ALA A 130 40.26 -8.08 18.88
N VAL A 131 40.46 -7.12 17.98
CA VAL A 131 40.25 -7.26 16.54
C VAL A 131 41.35 -8.15 15.97
N ALA A 132 40.96 -9.31 15.44
CA ALA A 132 41.86 -10.14 14.63
C ALA A 132 41.96 -9.56 13.21
N PRO A 133 43.15 -9.54 12.59
CA PRO A 133 43.37 -8.88 11.30
C PRO A 133 42.73 -9.63 10.13
N SER A 134 42.12 -8.87 9.22
CA SER A 134 41.59 -9.31 7.94
C SER A 134 42.68 -9.94 7.05
N PRO A 135 42.44 -11.07 6.37
CA PRO A 135 43.35 -11.56 5.34
C PRO A 135 43.30 -10.64 4.10
N SER A 136 44.47 -10.41 3.54
CA SER A 136 44.75 -9.64 2.34
C SER A 136 44.08 -10.19 1.08
N ALA A 137 43.76 -9.27 0.16
CA ALA A 137 43.46 -9.57 -1.24
C ALA A 137 44.56 -10.44 -1.87
N HIS A 138 44.16 -11.31 -2.81
CA HIS A 138 44.91 -12.43 -3.40
C HIS A 138 44.70 -13.77 -2.68
N ASP A 139 43.51 -14.36 -2.87
CA ASP A 139 43.28 -15.81 -3.08
C ASP A 139 41.77 -16.11 -3.17
N VAL A 140 41.13 -15.64 -4.25
CA VAL A 140 39.78 -16.10 -4.65
C VAL A 140 39.89 -16.68 -6.06
N PRO A 141 39.61 -17.98 -6.27
CA PRO A 141 39.65 -18.59 -7.60
C PRO A 141 38.51 -18.04 -8.49
N PRO A 142 38.66 -18.05 -9.83
CA PRO A 142 37.69 -17.44 -10.75
C PRO A 142 36.32 -18.10 -10.61
N ILE A 143 35.29 -17.30 -10.35
CA ILE A 143 33.90 -17.76 -10.35
C ILE A 143 33.51 -18.04 -11.80
N VAL A 144 33.20 -19.31 -12.04
CA VAL A 144 32.77 -19.88 -13.32
C VAL A 144 31.34 -19.44 -13.63
N ASN A 145 31.11 -18.98 -14.86
CA ASN A 145 29.77 -18.72 -15.41
C ASN A 145 28.89 -19.98 -15.28
N TYR A 146 27.85 -19.93 -14.45
CA TYR A 146 26.77 -20.92 -14.43
C TYR A 146 25.58 -20.40 -15.23
N SER A 147 25.72 -20.44 -16.55
CA SER A 147 24.57 -20.55 -17.45
C SER A 147 24.36 -22.03 -17.75
N MET A 148 23.14 -22.52 -17.56
CA MET A 148 22.63 -23.85 -17.95
C MET A 148 23.02 -25.02 -17.02
N LEU A 149 22.20 -25.27 -15.99
CA LEU A 149 21.89 -26.62 -15.54
C LEU A 149 20.38 -26.72 -15.27
N ASP A 150 19.76 -27.54 -16.09
CA ASP A 150 18.42 -28.08 -16.00
C ASP A 150 18.27 -29.05 -14.82
N GLY A 151 17.03 -29.23 -14.35
CA GLY A 151 16.66 -30.42 -13.58
C GLY A 151 15.97 -30.16 -12.24
N SER A 152 14.64 -30.02 -12.30
CA SER A 152 13.68 -30.39 -11.25
C SER A 152 13.92 -29.84 -9.83
N TRP A 153 13.30 -28.70 -9.55
CA TRP A 153 13.10 -28.17 -8.20
C TRP A 153 11.63 -28.34 -7.81
N GLY A 154 11.36 -28.61 -6.52
CA GLY A 154 10.07 -29.07 -5.96
C GLY A 154 8.84 -28.25 -6.35
N PRO A 155 7.64 -28.79 -6.05
CA PRO A 155 6.56 -28.91 -7.05
C PRO A 155 6.46 -27.63 -7.86
N GLN A 156 6.77 -27.74 -9.15
CA GLN A 156 6.35 -26.75 -10.12
C GLN A 156 4.82 -26.66 -10.03
N ARG A 157 4.32 -25.74 -9.20
CA ARG A 157 3.01 -25.16 -9.42
C ARG A 157 3.25 -24.30 -10.65
N GLY A 158 3.09 -24.92 -11.83
CA GLY A 158 3.18 -24.20 -13.08
C GLY A 158 2.29 -22.97 -12.95
N HIS A 159 2.86 -21.79 -13.21
CA HIS A 159 2.06 -20.62 -13.51
C HIS A 159 1.10 -21.05 -14.62
N GLY A 160 -0.19 -21.14 -14.29
CA GLY A 160 -1.19 -21.70 -15.17
C GLY A 160 -1.18 -20.93 -16.49
N SER A 161 -1.40 -21.63 -17.60
CA SER A 161 -1.71 -20.97 -18.87
C SER A 161 -2.90 -20.02 -18.64
N ALA A 162 -2.68 -18.72 -18.78
CA ALA A 162 -3.71 -17.72 -18.55
C ALA A 162 -4.78 -17.81 -19.64
N GLU A 163 -6.04 -18.00 -19.24
CA GLU A 163 -7.21 -17.78 -20.10
C GLU A 163 -7.48 -16.27 -20.16
N GLY A 164 -6.82 -15.58 -21.09
CA GLY A 164 -7.11 -14.19 -21.44
C GLY A 164 -7.46 -14.07 -22.93
N ASP A 165 -8.01 -12.92 -23.33
CA ASP A 165 -8.23 -12.58 -24.74
C ASP A 165 -6.89 -12.43 -25.50
N TYR A 166 -5.79 -12.36 -24.74
CA TYR A 166 -4.44 -12.09 -25.20
C TYR A 166 -3.42 -13.11 -24.70
N PRO A 167 -2.34 -13.37 -25.46
CA PRO A 167 -1.25 -14.25 -25.04
C PRO A 167 -0.27 -13.53 -24.09
N ALA A 168 -0.78 -12.83 -23.07
CA ALA A 168 0.05 -12.27 -22.01
C ALA A 168 0.64 -13.40 -21.16
N GLU A 169 1.92 -13.30 -20.82
CA GLU A 169 2.67 -14.33 -20.09
C GLU A 169 3.28 -13.78 -18.80
N ALA A 170 3.44 -14.63 -17.79
CA ALA A 170 4.25 -14.29 -16.62
C ALA A 170 5.69 -13.99 -17.04
N THR A 171 6.29 -12.94 -16.46
CA THR A 171 7.71 -12.62 -16.63
C THR A 171 8.41 -12.82 -15.29
N ASP A 172 8.79 -14.07 -15.07
CA ASP A 172 9.36 -14.53 -13.81
C ASP A 172 10.66 -13.78 -13.49
N GLU A 173 11.41 -13.29 -14.49
CA GLU A 173 12.65 -12.56 -14.23
C GLU A 173 12.45 -11.28 -13.40
N TRP A 174 11.36 -10.52 -13.60
CA TRP A 174 11.06 -9.33 -12.80
C TRP A 174 10.51 -9.69 -11.42
N THR A 175 9.71 -10.76 -11.34
CA THR A 175 9.23 -11.28 -10.05
C THR A 175 10.42 -11.79 -9.20
N ASP A 176 11.36 -12.49 -9.84
CA ASP A 176 12.54 -13.07 -9.23
C ASP A 176 13.57 -12.02 -8.83
N LEU A 177 13.70 -10.92 -9.58
CA LEU A 177 14.50 -9.75 -9.19
C LEU A 177 14.18 -9.34 -7.74
N LEU A 178 12.89 -9.17 -7.45
CA LEU A 178 12.41 -8.75 -6.13
C LEU A 178 12.49 -9.90 -5.11
N ARG A 179 12.24 -11.14 -5.54
CA ARG A 179 12.20 -12.34 -4.67
C ARG A 179 13.58 -12.85 -4.28
N SER A 180 14.62 -12.44 -5.00
CA SER A 180 16.02 -12.88 -4.82
C SER A 180 16.63 -12.55 -3.46
N ARG A 181 15.92 -11.84 -2.58
CA ARG A 181 16.37 -11.41 -1.25
C ARG A 181 15.94 -12.40 -0.18
N THR A 182 16.74 -12.57 0.87
CA THR A 182 16.38 -13.35 2.07
C THR A 182 16.34 -12.52 3.34
N GLU A 183 16.75 -11.26 3.27
CA GLU A 183 16.77 -10.31 4.38
C GLU A 183 16.44 -8.91 3.85
N GLY A 184 15.80 -8.09 4.69
CA GLY A 184 15.38 -6.74 4.34
C GLY A 184 14.02 -6.71 3.65
N TRP A 185 13.90 -5.97 2.55
CA TRP A 185 12.67 -5.90 1.76
C TRP A 185 12.21 -7.29 1.32
N SER A 186 10.95 -7.64 1.58
CA SER A 186 10.42 -8.99 1.35
C SER A 186 9.02 -9.04 0.74
N GLY A 187 8.43 -7.89 0.41
CA GLY A 187 7.11 -7.74 -0.20
C GLY A 187 6.58 -6.33 0.05
N ALA A 188 5.77 -5.80 -0.86
CA ALA A 188 5.21 -4.46 -0.71
C ALA A 188 3.93 -4.28 -1.53
N ASP A 189 3.18 -3.25 -1.15
CA ASP A 189 2.13 -2.67 -1.96
C ASP A 189 2.58 -1.44 -2.74
N GLY A 190 1.80 -1.09 -3.77
CA GLY A 190 2.23 -0.25 -4.88
C GLY A 190 3.36 -0.91 -5.66
N ILE A 191 3.55 -0.52 -6.91
CA ILE A 191 4.79 -0.72 -7.66
C ILE A 191 4.76 0.38 -8.71
N TYR A 192 5.53 1.44 -8.51
CA TYR A 192 5.60 2.53 -9.48
C TYR A 192 7.03 2.68 -9.95
N THR A 193 7.23 2.96 -11.24
CA THR A 193 8.57 3.03 -11.81
C THR A 193 8.78 4.24 -12.68
N ALA A 194 9.96 4.83 -12.58
CA ALA A 194 10.40 5.93 -13.42
C ALA A 194 11.91 5.84 -13.67
N ASN A 195 12.38 6.37 -14.80
CA ASN A 195 13.80 6.57 -15.01
C ASN A 195 14.25 7.86 -14.34
N LEU A 196 15.37 7.82 -13.63
CA LEU A 196 15.92 8.99 -12.91
C LEU A 196 16.40 10.11 -13.83
N ASP A 197 16.51 9.87 -15.13
CA ASP A 197 16.82 10.89 -16.14
C ASP A 197 15.55 11.51 -16.80
N GLY A 198 14.35 11.06 -16.41
CA GLY A 198 13.07 11.54 -16.94
C GLY A 198 12.71 11.02 -18.33
N THR A 199 13.44 10.03 -18.86
CA THR A 199 13.14 9.47 -20.17
C THR A 199 12.13 8.33 -20.08
N ILE A 200 11.17 8.30 -21.02
CA ILE A 200 10.21 7.19 -21.18
C ILE A 200 10.16 6.75 -22.65
N GLY A 201 9.56 5.60 -22.95
CA GLY A 201 9.23 5.18 -24.33
C GLY A 201 10.30 4.38 -25.07
N GLU A 202 10.19 4.30 -26.39
CA GLU A 202 11.04 3.45 -27.24
C GLU A 202 12.52 3.86 -27.25
N GLY A 203 13.42 2.88 -27.36
CA GLY A 203 14.86 3.14 -27.48
C GLY A 203 15.51 3.68 -26.20
N ILE A 204 14.85 3.53 -25.05
CA ILE A 204 15.48 3.70 -23.72
C ILE A 204 16.25 2.45 -23.29
N GLU A 205 16.06 1.32 -23.97
CA GLU A 205 16.67 0.06 -23.57
C GLU A 205 18.20 0.13 -23.54
N ASN A 206 18.80 -0.31 -22.45
CA ASN A 206 20.25 -0.42 -22.30
C ASN A 206 21.00 0.92 -22.47
N ARG A 207 20.38 2.06 -22.16
CA ARG A 207 21.08 3.34 -22.16
C ARG A 207 22.17 3.34 -21.08
N PRO A 208 23.44 3.62 -21.43
CA PRO A 208 24.52 3.66 -20.46
C PRO A 208 24.24 4.70 -19.36
N GLY A 209 24.33 4.27 -18.09
CA GLY A 209 24.12 5.14 -16.93
C GLY A 209 22.65 5.43 -16.59
N GLN A 210 21.69 4.82 -17.29
CA GLN A 210 20.28 4.86 -16.90
C GLN A 210 20.09 4.19 -15.54
N ARG A 211 19.21 4.75 -14.71
CA ARG A 211 18.83 4.18 -13.43
C ARG A 211 17.32 4.28 -13.26
N THR A 212 16.72 3.19 -12.81
CA THR A 212 15.27 3.07 -12.67
C THR A 212 14.92 3.04 -11.19
N VAL A 213 14.06 3.96 -10.75
CA VAL A 213 13.50 3.92 -9.40
C VAL A 213 12.25 3.06 -9.38
N PHE A 214 12.09 2.31 -8.31
CA PHE A 214 10.84 1.70 -7.87
C PHE A 214 10.37 2.45 -6.62
N VAL A 215 9.10 2.82 -6.60
CA VAL A 215 8.43 3.44 -5.45
C VAL A 215 7.37 2.46 -4.95
N PHE A 216 7.37 2.22 -3.64
CA PHE A 216 6.46 1.31 -2.97
C PHE A 216 5.77 2.02 -1.80
N SER A 217 4.54 1.60 -1.51
CA SER A 217 3.76 1.94 -0.32
C SER A 217 4.09 0.98 0.83
N ASP A 218 3.11 0.57 1.62
CA ASP A 218 3.29 -0.34 2.75
C ASP A 218 4.16 -1.54 2.34
N THR A 219 5.26 -1.74 3.05
CA THR A 219 6.32 -2.70 2.72
C THR A 219 6.61 -3.58 3.91
N ILE A 220 6.67 -4.89 3.66
CA ILE A 220 7.12 -5.89 4.62
C ILE A 220 8.65 -6.02 4.56
N VAL A 221 9.29 -5.72 5.68
CA VAL A 221 10.72 -5.85 5.88
C VAL A 221 10.97 -6.94 6.92
N GLY A 222 11.87 -7.88 6.64
CA GLY A 222 12.23 -8.95 7.57
C GLY A 222 13.14 -9.99 6.92
N LYS A 223 13.11 -11.21 7.44
CA LYS A 223 13.85 -12.35 6.87
C LYS A 223 12.91 -13.29 6.16
N VAL A 224 13.39 -13.96 5.12
CA VAL A 224 12.69 -15.01 4.39
C VAL A 224 13.50 -16.29 4.47
N ASN A 225 12.95 -17.30 5.14
CA ASN A 225 13.51 -18.65 5.13
C ASN A 225 13.08 -19.37 3.85
N ARG A 226 14.02 -19.60 2.93
CA ARG A 226 13.75 -20.26 1.65
C ARG A 226 13.42 -21.74 1.75
N GLN A 227 13.86 -22.41 2.82
CA GLN A 227 13.60 -23.85 2.97
C GLN A 227 12.14 -24.09 3.35
N THR A 228 11.60 -23.24 4.23
CA THR A 228 10.22 -23.33 4.71
C THR A 228 9.26 -22.44 3.92
N ASN A 229 9.79 -21.54 3.07
CA ASN A 229 9.05 -20.48 2.39
C ASN A 229 8.24 -19.63 3.37
N THR A 230 8.88 -19.18 4.46
CA THR A 230 8.23 -18.38 5.50
C THR A 230 9.01 -17.12 5.81
N ARG A 231 8.29 -16.02 6.07
CA ARG A 231 8.82 -14.80 6.65
C ARG A 231 9.00 -14.95 8.18
N CYS A 232 10.02 -14.31 8.73
CA CYS A 232 10.24 -14.15 10.18
C CYS A 232 10.90 -12.80 10.50
N ASP A 233 10.82 -12.37 11.76
CA ASP A 233 11.31 -11.06 12.22
C ASP A 233 10.79 -9.89 11.36
N THR A 234 9.52 -9.96 10.96
CA THR A 234 8.91 -9.00 10.04
C THR A 234 8.33 -7.79 10.74
N LYS A 235 8.42 -6.64 10.07
CA LYS A 235 7.70 -5.41 10.37
C LYS A 235 7.17 -4.80 9.07
N MET A 236 6.20 -3.91 9.22
CA MET A 236 5.71 -3.09 8.11
C MET A 236 6.25 -1.67 8.25
N VAL A 237 6.74 -1.11 7.15
CA VAL A 237 7.02 0.32 6.98
C VAL A 237 6.04 0.88 5.95
N ASN A 238 5.68 2.16 6.02
CA ASN A 238 4.62 2.70 5.16
C ASN A 238 5.01 3.00 3.71
N HIS A 239 6.30 3.01 3.42
CA HIS A 239 6.84 3.24 2.09
C HIS A 239 8.28 2.77 2.01
N SER A 240 8.70 2.45 0.79
CA SER A 240 10.10 2.16 0.49
C SER A 240 10.41 2.51 -0.95
N PHE A 241 11.70 2.65 -1.26
CA PHE A 241 12.18 2.86 -2.61
C PHE A 241 13.17 1.76 -2.98
N ALA A 242 13.34 1.50 -4.26
CA ALA A 242 14.51 0.80 -4.77
C ALA A 242 15.08 1.52 -6.00
N VAL A 243 16.38 1.41 -6.24
CA VAL A 243 17.03 1.94 -7.44
C VAL A 243 17.80 0.82 -8.11
N LEU A 244 17.39 0.52 -9.34
CA LEU A 244 18.03 -0.43 -10.25
C LEU A 244 19.00 0.30 -11.17
N ASP A 245 20.22 -0.21 -11.29
CA ASP A 245 21.21 0.27 -12.27
C ASP A 245 20.92 -0.33 -13.65
N GLY A 246 20.33 0.48 -14.52
CA GLY A 246 19.76 0.08 -15.81
C GLY A 246 18.26 -0.22 -15.74
N ASN A 247 17.79 -0.99 -16.72
CA ASN A 247 16.40 -1.41 -16.85
C ASN A 247 16.26 -2.93 -17.15
N GLU A 248 17.28 -3.71 -16.79
CA GLU A 248 17.27 -5.18 -16.86
C GLU A 248 17.12 -5.77 -15.45
N PRO A 249 16.40 -6.90 -15.27
CA PRO A 249 16.14 -7.49 -13.96
C PRO A 249 17.36 -8.25 -13.40
N LEU A 250 18.42 -7.52 -13.09
CA LEU A 250 19.67 -8.05 -12.53
C LEU A 250 19.74 -7.80 -11.02
N GLY A 251 19.65 -8.88 -10.23
CA GLY A 251 19.53 -8.82 -8.77
C GLY A 251 20.69 -8.17 -8.03
N ASP A 252 21.89 -8.18 -8.59
CA ASP A 252 23.10 -7.54 -8.03
C ASP A 252 23.16 -6.03 -8.29
N ARG A 253 22.20 -5.48 -9.06
CA ARG A 253 22.16 -4.07 -9.48
C ARG A 253 21.05 -3.25 -8.84
N ILE A 254 20.34 -3.80 -7.86
CA ILE A 254 19.21 -3.11 -7.21
C ILE A 254 19.46 -2.88 -5.71
N GLU A 255 19.36 -1.61 -5.32
CA GLU A 255 19.51 -1.13 -3.94
C GLU A 255 18.15 -0.70 -3.38
N PHE A 256 17.88 -0.98 -2.10
CA PHE A 256 16.58 -0.70 -1.46
C PHE A 256 16.75 0.26 -0.29
N PHE A 257 15.78 1.15 -0.13
CA PHE A 257 15.75 2.23 0.85
C PHE A 257 14.43 2.15 1.63
N TYR A 258 14.49 1.75 2.90
CA TYR A 258 13.29 1.55 3.76
C TYR A 258 13.54 1.81 5.25
N GLU A 259 14.78 2.01 5.67
CA GLU A 259 15.15 2.20 7.08
C GLU A 259 16.23 3.27 7.23
N ASN A 260 16.33 3.83 8.44
CA ASN A 260 17.37 4.77 8.83
C ASN A 260 18.43 4.03 9.66
N ASP A 261 19.45 3.49 9.00
CA ASP A 261 20.57 2.77 9.62
C ASP A 261 21.84 3.64 9.75
N GLY A 262 21.73 4.95 9.48
CA GLY A 262 22.87 5.88 9.46
C GLY A 262 23.74 5.79 8.19
N LYS A 263 23.41 4.91 7.23
CA LYS A 263 23.97 4.87 5.87
C LYS A 263 22.92 5.21 4.81
N THR A 264 21.66 4.91 5.11
CA THR A 264 20.48 5.19 4.30
C THR A 264 19.79 6.44 4.85
N PRO A 265 19.50 7.46 4.02
CA PRO A 265 18.84 8.67 4.51
C PRO A 265 17.46 8.33 5.08
N ARG A 266 17.08 9.07 6.13
CA ARG A 266 15.76 8.97 6.75
C ARG A 266 14.74 9.24 5.64
N LEU A 267 13.79 8.34 5.40
CA LEU A 267 12.56 8.67 4.66
C LEU A 267 11.63 9.39 5.65
N PRO A 268 11.63 10.72 5.81
CA PRO A 268 10.91 11.38 6.87
C PRO A 268 9.61 11.93 6.27
N ILE A 269 8.91 11.13 5.48
CA ILE A 269 7.64 11.53 4.91
C ILE A 269 6.56 11.03 5.85
N GLN A 270 6.45 11.71 6.99
CA GLN A 270 5.33 11.50 7.90
C GLN A 270 4.42 12.73 7.81
N PRO A 271 3.11 12.52 7.55
CA PRO A 271 2.16 13.60 7.66
C PRO A 271 2.08 14.06 9.12
N SER A 272 1.77 15.34 9.30
CA SER A 272 1.45 15.92 10.60
C SER A 272 -0.07 16.10 10.68
N PRO A 273 -0.75 15.75 11.80
CA PRO A 273 -0.24 15.30 13.10
C PRO A 273 0.08 13.79 13.19
N GLU A 274 0.67 13.36 14.32
CA GLU A 274 0.94 11.95 14.65
C GLU A 274 -0.31 11.07 14.49
N GLY A 275 -0.13 9.84 13.98
CA GLY A 275 -1.22 8.88 13.72
C GLY A 275 -1.68 8.82 12.26
N GLN A 276 -1.11 9.66 11.40
CA GLN A 276 -1.31 9.62 9.95
C GLN A 276 -0.10 8.98 9.25
N TRP A 277 -0.32 8.45 8.05
CA TRP A 277 0.75 7.96 7.18
C TRP A 277 0.48 8.32 5.71
N TYR A 278 1.48 8.12 4.86
CA TYR A 278 1.32 8.24 3.42
C TYR A 278 1.43 6.87 2.76
N TRP A 279 0.50 6.60 1.85
CA TRP A 279 0.75 5.67 0.74
C TRP A 279 1.23 6.46 -0.47
N LEU A 280 2.28 5.97 -1.09
CA LEU A 280 2.87 6.57 -2.28
C LEU A 280 2.15 6.02 -3.51
N SER A 281 1.96 6.87 -4.50
CA SER A 281 1.37 6.49 -5.78
C SER A 281 2.30 6.84 -6.94
N GLU A 282 1.73 7.05 -8.13
CA GLU A 282 2.46 7.23 -9.38
C GLU A 282 3.68 8.14 -9.24
N CYS A 283 4.77 7.73 -9.87
CA CYS A 283 6.01 8.48 -9.89
C CYS A 283 6.48 8.81 -11.31
N PHE A 284 7.09 9.98 -11.47
CA PHE A 284 7.64 10.48 -12.73
C PHE A 284 8.78 11.46 -12.42
N VAL A 285 9.63 11.77 -13.40
CA VAL A 285 10.79 12.65 -13.19
C VAL A 285 10.72 13.85 -14.12
N LEU A 286 10.67 15.04 -13.55
CA LEU A 286 10.73 16.30 -14.31
C LEU A 286 11.99 17.09 -13.99
N ASN A 287 12.43 17.86 -14.97
CA ASN A 287 13.40 18.91 -14.74
C ASN A 287 12.68 20.16 -14.22
N ASP A 288 12.79 20.39 -12.90
CA ASP A 288 12.37 21.64 -12.27
C ASP A 288 13.49 22.69 -12.41
N ALA A 289 13.24 23.91 -11.94
CA ALA A 289 14.24 25.00 -11.95
C ALA A 289 15.55 24.66 -11.19
N GLU A 290 15.50 23.70 -10.27
CA GLU A 290 16.63 23.26 -9.44
C GLU A 290 17.34 22.00 -10.00
N GLY A 291 16.87 21.46 -11.12
CA GLY A 291 17.36 20.22 -11.73
C GLY A 291 16.30 19.10 -11.78
N PRO A 292 16.68 17.88 -12.18
CA PRO A 292 15.77 16.74 -12.21
C PRO A 292 15.28 16.42 -10.80
N MET A 293 13.98 16.20 -10.66
CA MET A 293 13.35 15.74 -9.43
C MET A 293 12.44 14.56 -9.74
N LEU A 294 12.45 13.57 -8.84
CA LEU A 294 11.42 12.54 -8.77
C LEU A 294 10.19 13.12 -8.07
N HIS A 295 9.04 13.04 -8.72
CA HIS A 295 7.74 13.42 -8.18
C HIS A 295 6.97 12.14 -7.85
N THR A 296 6.29 12.10 -6.70
CA THR A 296 5.32 11.04 -6.38
C THR A 296 4.16 11.61 -5.59
N PHE A 297 2.95 11.15 -5.89
CA PHE A 297 1.76 11.54 -5.15
C PHE A 297 1.67 10.79 -3.83
N LEU A 298 1.20 11.48 -2.80
CA LEU A 298 1.12 10.99 -1.44
C LEU A 298 -0.34 10.94 -0.99
N LEU A 299 -0.95 9.77 -1.03
CA LEU A 299 -2.28 9.58 -0.45
C LEU A 299 -2.16 9.64 1.08
N ARG A 300 -2.74 10.68 1.69
CA ARG A 300 -2.69 10.90 3.14
C ARG A 300 -3.76 10.06 3.81
N MET A 301 -3.33 9.23 4.74
CA MET A 301 -4.14 8.21 5.39
C MET A 301 -4.21 8.47 6.89
N GLU A 302 -5.35 8.14 7.48
CA GLU A 302 -5.45 7.96 8.91
C GLU A 302 -6.30 6.75 9.27
N ARG A 303 -6.18 6.33 10.52
CA ARG A 303 -7.01 5.27 11.06
C ARG A 303 -8.28 5.85 11.66
N ARG A 304 -9.44 5.47 11.11
CA ARG A 304 -10.76 5.68 11.70
C ARG A 304 -11.41 4.32 11.99
N PRO A 305 -11.37 3.86 13.25
CA PRO A 305 -12.05 2.63 13.65
C PRO A 305 -13.51 2.63 13.20
N GLY A 306 -13.97 1.53 12.57
CA GLY A 306 -15.33 1.40 12.04
C GLY A 306 -15.52 1.78 10.56
N ASN A 307 -14.48 2.29 9.87
CA ASN A 307 -14.56 2.61 8.44
C ASN A 307 -13.94 1.51 7.55
N GLY A 308 -14.76 0.71 6.86
CA GLY A 308 -14.29 -0.35 5.97
C GLY A 308 -13.59 -1.52 6.68
N ALA A 309 -13.03 -2.46 5.90
CA ALA A 309 -12.44 -3.70 6.42
C ALA A 309 -11.20 -3.48 7.33
N PHE A 310 -10.48 -2.37 7.12
CA PHE A 310 -9.21 -2.07 7.82
C PHE A 310 -9.25 -0.80 8.68
N GLY A 311 -10.36 -0.06 8.69
CA GLY A 311 -10.46 1.20 9.43
C GLY A 311 -9.66 2.34 8.79
N PHE A 312 -9.38 2.29 7.49
CA PHE A 312 -8.61 3.32 6.80
C PHE A 312 -9.52 4.45 6.33
N HIS A 313 -8.99 5.67 6.36
CA HIS A 313 -9.68 6.86 5.89
C HIS A 313 -8.72 7.74 5.09
N HIS A 314 -9.14 8.12 3.89
CA HIS A 314 -8.36 9.01 3.04
C HIS A 314 -8.64 10.46 3.43
N LEU A 315 -7.58 11.24 3.61
CA LEU A 315 -7.64 12.64 4.05
C LEU A 315 -7.34 13.65 2.95
N GLY A 316 -6.64 13.22 1.90
CA GLY A 316 -6.13 14.10 0.88
C GLY A 316 -5.03 13.45 0.06
N VAL A 317 -4.57 14.19 -0.95
CA VAL A 317 -3.41 13.82 -1.75
C VAL A 317 -2.43 14.99 -1.70
N ASP A 318 -1.20 14.73 -1.30
CA ASP A 318 -0.09 15.69 -1.30
C ASP A 318 0.92 15.30 -2.40
N LEU A 319 1.95 16.13 -2.64
CA LEU A 319 3.00 15.85 -3.63
C LEU A 319 4.38 15.81 -2.97
N LEU A 320 5.10 14.72 -3.13
CA LEU A 320 6.52 14.62 -2.80
C LEU A 320 7.37 14.95 -4.02
N ARG A 321 8.45 15.69 -3.81
CA ARG A 321 9.53 15.89 -4.77
C ARG A 321 10.88 15.57 -4.14
N ILE A 322 11.69 14.75 -4.80
CA ILE A 322 13.03 14.36 -4.34
C ILE A 322 14.03 14.75 -5.43
N PRO A 323 15.03 15.60 -5.13
CA PRO A 323 16.06 15.94 -6.11
C PRO A 323 16.84 14.70 -6.57
N VAL A 324 17.15 14.65 -7.87
CA VAL A 324 18.05 13.66 -8.46
C VAL A 324 19.40 14.34 -8.70
N ARG A 325 20.46 13.86 -8.04
CA ARG A 325 21.82 14.38 -8.15
C ARG A 325 22.76 13.26 -8.56
N ASP A 326 23.45 13.43 -9.69
CA ASP A 326 24.38 12.44 -10.24
C ASP A 326 23.76 11.03 -10.34
N GLY A 327 22.49 10.94 -10.77
CA GLY A 327 21.76 9.67 -10.89
C GLY A 327 21.38 9.02 -9.55
N LYS A 328 21.32 9.80 -8.46
CA LYS A 328 20.93 9.34 -7.12
C LYS A 328 19.84 10.22 -6.53
N LEU A 329 18.96 9.62 -5.76
CA LEU A 329 17.92 10.33 -5.01
C LEU A 329 18.53 10.97 -3.76
N ASP A 330 18.30 12.28 -3.61
CA ASP A 330 18.67 13.03 -2.41
C ASP A 330 17.47 13.16 -1.47
N PHE A 331 17.25 12.11 -0.67
CA PHE A 331 16.14 12.05 0.26
C PHE A 331 16.20 13.11 1.38
N ASP A 332 17.39 13.59 1.73
CA ASP A 332 17.57 14.65 2.74
C ASP A 332 17.07 16.02 2.24
N ALA A 333 17.02 16.19 0.92
CA ALA A 333 16.50 17.37 0.24
C ALA A 333 15.05 17.19 -0.28
N ALA A 334 14.34 16.16 0.19
CA ALA A 334 12.95 15.91 -0.21
C ALA A 334 12.01 17.04 0.25
N ILE A 335 11.04 17.38 -0.61
CA ILE A 335 10.07 18.46 -0.42
C ILE A 335 8.66 17.88 -0.51
N VAL A 336 7.88 18.05 0.55
CA VAL A 336 6.44 17.74 0.53
C VAL A 336 5.65 19.02 0.33
N THR A 337 4.76 19.01 -0.67
CA THR A 337 3.83 20.10 -0.96
C THR A 337 2.42 19.62 -0.62
N GLU A 338 1.88 20.13 0.49
CA GLU A 338 0.54 19.75 0.98
C GLU A 338 -0.57 20.44 0.16
N ASP A 339 -1.57 19.67 -0.30
CA ASP A 339 -2.76 20.24 -0.92
C ASP A 339 -3.79 20.64 0.14
N LYS A 340 -3.72 21.89 0.56
CA LYS A 340 -4.68 22.49 1.50
C LYS A 340 -5.97 22.96 0.84
N THR A 341 -6.06 22.84 -0.48
CA THR A 341 -7.12 23.45 -1.29
C THR A 341 -8.06 22.43 -1.94
N GLY A 342 -7.77 21.13 -1.83
CA GLY A 342 -8.63 20.06 -2.36
C GLY A 342 -8.63 20.00 -3.89
N ARG A 343 -7.47 20.21 -4.49
CA ARG A 343 -7.21 20.21 -5.94
C ARG A 343 -6.68 18.87 -6.45
N LEU A 344 -6.09 18.05 -5.59
CA LEU A 344 -5.75 16.66 -5.88
C LEU A 344 -6.75 15.69 -5.24
N HIS A 345 -7.54 16.20 -4.29
CA HIS A 345 -8.56 15.46 -3.57
C HIS A 345 -9.84 16.30 -3.42
N GLY A 346 -10.89 15.92 -4.15
CA GLY A 346 -12.15 16.67 -4.20
C GLY A 346 -13.31 15.92 -3.56
N VAL A 347 -14.17 16.62 -2.82
CA VAL A 347 -15.44 16.06 -2.32
C VAL A 347 -16.57 16.55 -3.22
N VAL A 348 -17.30 15.61 -3.81
CA VAL A 348 -18.46 15.88 -4.68
C VAL A 348 -19.73 15.53 -3.91
N ASP A 349 -20.62 16.50 -3.74
CA ASP A 349 -21.98 16.23 -3.23
C ASP A 349 -22.78 15.54 -4.34
N ASP A 350 -22.87 14.21 -4.31
CA ASP A 350 -23.84 13.48 -5.14
C ASP A 350 -25.21 13.59 -4.46
N SER A 351 -25.76 14.81 -4.38
CA SER A 351 -27.14 15.05 -3.95
C SER A 351 -28.14 14.73 -5.07
N VAL A 352 -27.92 13.65 -5.83
CA VAL A 352 -28.99 13.02 -6.61
C VAL A 352 -29.71 12.09 -5.66
N VAL A 353 -30.74 12.67 -5.05
CA VAL A 353 -31.77 12.05 -4.24
C VAL A 353 -32.27 10.77 -4.92
N ASP A 354 -31.85 9.61 -4.42
CA ASP A 354 -32.67 8.41 -4.59
C ASP A 354 -33.90 8.63 -3.69
N ASN A 355 -35.06 8.86 -4.31
CA ASN A 355 -36.30 9.17 -3.62
C ASN A 355 -36.73 7.95 -2.78
N GLY A 356 -36.35 7.90 -1.51
CA GLY A 356 -36.78 6.83 -0.63
C GLY A 356 -36.31 6.92 0.81
N VAL A 357 -37.07 7.66 1.61
CA VAL A 357 -37.10 7.64 3.09
C VAL A 357 -36.00 8.44 3.80
N ALA A 358 -36.38 9.64 4.26
CA ALA A 358 -35.62 10.41 5.24
C ALA A 358 -35.58 9.66 6.58
N ALA A 359 -34.38 9.47 7.14
CA ALA A 359 -34.20 9.04 8.52
C ALA A 359 -33.93 10.26 9.41
N ASP A 360 -34.70 10.34 10.50
CA ASP A 360 -34.67 11.41 11.49
C ASP A 360 -33.29 11.63 12.16
N GLY A 361 -33.14 12.86 12.64
CA GLY A 361 -32.08 13.46 13.46
C GLY A 361 -30.99 12.58 14.08
N ALA A 362 -29.76 13.09 13.97
CA ALA A 362 -28.46 12.60 14.48
C ALA A 362 -27.63 11.70 13.53
N ASN A 363 -28.26 10.88 12.67
CA ASN A 363 -27.52 10.06 11.68
C ASN A 363 -27.38 10.71 10.29
N ALA A 364 -27.96 11.90 10.09
CA ALA A 364 -27.97 12.56 8.80
C ALA A 364 -26.58 13.09 8.38
N GLN A 365 -25.66 13.37 9.32
CA GLN A 365 -24.32 13.87 8.98
C GLN A 365 -23.41 12.73 8.49
N GLU A 366 -23.42 11.59 9.18
CA GLU A 366 -22.67 10.38 8.76
C GLU A 366 -23.24 9.76 7.49
N SER A 367 -24.56 9.82 7.27
CA SER A 367 -25.16 9.37 6.00
C SER A 367 -24.87 10.34 4.84
N ARG A 368 -24.68 11.64 5.13
CA ARG A 368 -24.28 12.67 4.15
C ARG A 368 -22.81 12.57 3.75
N ASP A 369 -21.92 12.20 4.67
CA ASP A 369 -20.51 11.93 4.33
C ASP A 369 -20.35 10.66 3.50
N ARG A 370 -21.22 9.66 3.68
CA ARG A 370 -21.27 8.48 2.80
C ARG A 370 -21.91 8.76 1.44
N SER A 371 -22.70 9.82 1.29
CA SER A 371 -23.37 10.20 0.03
C SER A 371 -22.58 11.19 -0.83
N ARG A 372 -21.31 11.43 -0.48
CA ARG A 372 -20.41 12.30 -1.23
C ARG A 372 -19.39 11.45 -1.97
N GLY A 373 -19.41 11.50 -3.30
CA GLY A 373 -18.35 10.89 -4.10
C GLY A 373 -17.03 11.61 -3.82
N MET A 374 -15.92 10.86 -3.75
CA MET A 374 -14.59 11.43 -3.52
C MET A 374 -13.76 11.29 -4.79
N ILE A 375 -13.09 12.36 -5.22
CA ILE A 375 -12.17 12.35 -6.36
C ILE A 375 -10.75 12.34 -5.83
N PHE A 376 -9.93 11.42 -6.32
CA PHE A 376 -8.50 11.32 -6.02
C PHE A 376 -7.70 11.38 -7.32
N PHE A 377 -6.68 12.23 -7.39
CA PHE A 377 -5.70 12.26 -8.48
C PHE A 377 -4.36 11.67 -8.05
N GLY A 378 -3.55 11.25 -9.03
CA GLY A 378 -2.20 10.76 -8.81
C GLY A 378 -2.02 9.24 -8.90
N THR A 379 -3.05 8.51 -9.34
CA THR A 379 -2.99 7.05 -9.54
C THR A 379 -2.24 6.64 -10.80
N GLY A 380 -2.20 7.53 -11.80
CA GLY A 380 -1.47 7.35 -13.04
C GLY A 380 -1.05 8.68 -13.66
N VAL A 381 0.04 8.69 -14.41
CA VAL A 381 0.55 9.89 -15.11
C VAL A 381 0.96 9.52 -16.51
N LEU A 382 0.54 10.33 -17.47
CA LEU A 382 1.06 10.33 -18.83
C LEU A 382 1.81 11.64 -19.07
N GLU A 383 3.12 11.53 -19.26
CA GLU A 383 4.00 12.65 -19.60
C GLU A 383 3.92 12.91 -21.11
N ASN A 384 2.91 13.66 -21.57
CA ASN A 384 2.75 13.97 -23.00
C ASN A 384 3.68 15.12 -23.44
N LEU A 385 4.98 14.94 -23.15
CA LEU A 385 6.02 15.93 -23.28
C LEU A 385 7.03 15.51 -24.35
N LYS A 386 7.58 16.50 -25.05
CA LYS A 386 8.68 16.28 -25.99
C LYS A 386 9.93 15.74 -25.29
N SER A 387 10.21 16.20 -24.07
CA SER A 387 11.34 15.75 -23.25
C SER A 387 11.23 14.29 -22.83
N ALA A 388 9.99 13.83 -22.62
CA ALA A 388 9.66 12.46 -22.28
C ALA A 388 9.70 11.53 -23.51
N GLY A 389 9.80 12.08 -24.74
CA GLY A 389 9.79 11.29 -25.97
C GLY A 389 8.39 10.91 -26.47
N ALA A 390 7.34 11.61 -26.02
CA ALA A 390 5.99 11.41 -26.53
C ALA A 390 5.90 11.68 -28.05
N VAL A 391 5.08 10.88 -28.75
CA VAL A 391 4.96 10.91 -30.23
C VAL A 391 4.28 12.19 -30.73
N GLU A 392 3.21 12.63 -30.06
CA GLU A 392 2.46 13.85 -30.37
C GLU A 392 2.33 14.73 -29.12
N PRO A 393 3.44 15.35 -28.66
CA PRO A 393 3.47 16.05 -27.40
C PRO A 393 2.66 17.34 -27.48
N ASP A 394 1.73 17.52 -26.54
CA ASP A 394 0.96 18.76 -26.37
C ASP A 394 1.50 19.63 -25.22
N GLY A 395 2.52 19.15 -24.51
CA GLY A 395 3.20 19.89 -23.45
C GLY A 395 2.55 19.80 -22.08
N TYR A 396 1.55 18.93 -21.90
CA TYR A 396 0.91 18.71 -20.62
C TYR A 396 1.32 17.39 -19.98
N LEU A 397 1.33 17.38 -18.65
CA LEU A 397 1.15 16.15 -17.88
C LEU A 397 -0.34 15.86 -17.81
N TYR A 398 -0.73 14.63 -18.14
CA TYR A 398 -2.05 14.12 -17.82
C TYR A 398 -1.95 13.32 -16.54
N VAL A 399 -2.69 13.73 -15.52
CA VAL A 399 -2.71 13.07 -14.21
C VAL A 399 -4.07 12.42 -14.04
N TYR A 400 -4.06 11.10 -13.99
CA TYR A 400 -5.24 10.29 -13.84
C TYR A 400 -5.62 10.14 -12.38
N GLY A 401 -6.91 9.95 -12.18
CA GLY A 401 -7.55 9.83 -10.90
C GLY A 401 -8.75 8.91 -10.98
N TYR A 402 -9.44 8.75 -9.86
CA TYR A 402 -10.75 8.12 -9.86
C TYR A 402 -11.74 8.90 -9.01
N LYS A 403 -13.00 8.90 -9.44
CA LYS A 403 -14.15 9.24 -8.60
C LYS A 403 -14.65 7.96 -7.94
N ASP A 404 -14.58 7.92 -6.62
CA ASP A 404 -15.15 6.85 -5.80
C ASP A 404 -16.63 7.14 -5.59
N GLU A 405 -17.49 6.38 -6.26
CA GLU A 405 -18.96 6.47 -6.13
C GLU A 405 -19.50 5.28 -5.31
N HIS A 406 -20.78 5.35 -4.93
CA HIS A 406 -21.43 4.29 -4.16
C HIS A 406 -21.25 2.88 -4.80
N ARG A 407 -21.07 1.87 -3.94
CA ARG A 407 -20.97 0.43 -4.30
C ARG A 407 -19.72 0.02 -5.10
N LEU A 408 -18.55 0.61 -4.78
CA LEU A 408 -17.25 0.26 -5.39
C LEU A 408 -17.16 0.59 -6.89
N ALA A 409 -18.06 1.43 -7.40
CA ALA A 409 -18.02 1.91 -8.78
C ALA A 409 -17.03 3.07 -8.87
N ARG A 410 -15.77 2.74 -9.16
CA ARG A 410 -14.73 3.74 -9.43
C ARG A 410 -14.75 4.14 -10.89
N ARG A 411 -14.77 5.44 -11.17
CA ARG A 411 -14.72 5.98 -12.53
C ARG A 411 -13.42 6.72 -12.75
N LEU A 412 -12.75 6.42 -13.86
CA LEU A 412 -11.53 7.10 -14.27
C LEU A 412 -11.84 8.56 -14.56
N VAL A 413 -11.01 9.46 -14.03
CA VAL A 413 -11.03 10.88 -14.32
C VAL A 413 -9.62 11.36 -14.65
N VAL A 414 -9.50 12.53 -15.27
CA VAL A 414 -8.20 13.06 -15.70
C VAL A 414 -8.12 14.57 -15.51
N ALA A 415 -6.98 14.99 -14.97
CA ALA A 415 -6.55 16.38 -14.90
C ALA A 415 -5.35 16.57 -15.83
N ARG A 416 -5.06 17.83 -16.16
CA ARG A 416 -3.81 18.18 -16.83
C ARG A 416 -3.20 19.45 -16.25
N VAL A 417 -1.87 19.51 -16.33
CA VAL A 417 -1.08 20.63 -15.83
C VAL A 417 0.22 20.76 -16.65
N PRO A 418 0.70 21.99 -16.92
CA PRO A 418 2.06 22.18 -17.43
C PRO A 418 3.10 21.65 -16.43
N PRO A 419 4.24 21.08 -16.89
CA PRO A 419 5.28 20.55 -15.99
C PRO A 419 5.76 21.53 -14.93
N GLU A 420 5.97 22.80 -15.30
CA GLU A 420 6.40 23.89 -14.41
C GLU A 420 5.36 24.32 -13.37
N ASP A 421 4.13 23.80 -13.48
CA ASP A 421 2.98 24.08 -12.64
C ASP A 421 2.58 22.88 -11.76
N VAL A 422 3.28 21.75 -11.84
CA VAL A 422 2.85 20.50 -11.17
C VAL A 422 2.64 20.65 -9.67
N ALA A 423 3.48 21.45 -8.99
CA ALA A 423 3.37 21.75 -7.56
C ALA A 423 2.48 22.97 -7.23
N ARG A 424 1.91 23.64 -8.26
CA ARG A 424 0.97 24.77 -8.12
C ARG A 424 -0.44 24.28 -8.38
N PHE A 425 -1.06 23.67 -7.37
CA PHE A 425 -2.34 22.97 -7.54
C PHE A 425 -3.52 23.88 -7.98
N ASP A 426 -3.41 25.21 -7.81
CA ASP A 426 -4.37 26.18 -8.35
C ASP A 426 -4.34 26.32 -9.89
N ARG A 427 -3.31 25.76 -10.54
CA ARG A 427 -3.10 25.80 -11.99
C ARG A 427 -3.59 24.56 -12.71
N TRP A 428 -3.99 23.54 -11.96
CA TRP A 428 -4.51 22.30 -12.52
C TRP A 428 -5.88 22.54 -13.17
N THR A 429 -6.10 21.85 -14.28
CA THR A 429 -7.40 21.84 -14.95
C THR A 429 -7.91 20.42 -15.08
N TYR A 430 -9.21 20.24 -15.01
CA TYR A 430 -9.88 18.94 -14.93
C TYR A 430 -10.73 18.76 -16.18
N TYR A 431 -10.65 17.59 -16.80
CA TYR A 431 -11.43 17.32 -18.00
C TYR A 431 -12.91 17.31 -17.65
N SER A 432 -13.70 18.21 -18.26
CA SER A 432 -15.13 18.37 -17.99
C SER A 432 -16.02 17.76 -19.07
N GLY A 433 -15.43 17.01 -20.01
CA GLY A 433 -16.11 16.43 -21.17
C GLY A 433 -16.15 17.36 -22.39
N ASN A 434 -16.44 16.77 -23.56
CA ASN A 434 -16.53 17.49 -24.85
C ASN A 434 -15.30 18.36 -25.16
N ASP A 435 -14.10 17.84 -24.92
CA ASP A 435 -12.82 18.54 -25.13
C ASP A 435 -12.67 19.84 -24.31
N GLN A 436 -13.46 20.00 -23.23
CA GLN A 436 -13.38 21.13 -22.32
C GLN A 436 -12.64 20.78 -21.03
N TRP A 437 -12.03 21.82 -20.45
CA TRP A 437 -11.27 21.74 -19.21
C TRP A 437 -11.78 22.81 -18.23
N SER A 438 -12.09 22.40 -17.00
CA SER A 438 -12.52 23.29 -15.92
C SER A 438 -11.38 23.52 -14.92
N ALA A 439 -11.41 24.65 -14.23
CA ALA A 439 -10.56 24.89 -13.07
C ALA A 439 -11.17 24.34 -11.77
N ASP A 440 -12.40 23.80 -11.81
CA ASP A 440 -13.09 23.21 -10.67
C ASP A 440 -13.03 21.68 -10.75
N ILE A 441 -12.47 21.06 -9.72
CA ILE A 441 -12.35 19.60 -9.61
C ILE A 441 -13.71 18.90 -9.66
N ARG A 442 -14.77 19.58 -9.22
CA ARG A 442 -16.13 19.03 -9.17
C ARG A 442 -16.78 18.88 -10.54
N ASP A 443 -16.26 19.59 -11.55
CA ASP A 443 -16.74 19.49 -12.93
C ASP A 443 -16.11 18.31 -13.67
N CYS A 444 -15.24 17.53 -13.03
CA CYS A 444 -14.47 16.49 -13.69
C CYS A 444 -15.39 15.35 -14.17
N ALA A 445 -15.40 15.13 -15.48
CA ALA A 445 -16.18 14.10 -16.13
C ALA A 445 -15.42 12.75 -16.11
N ALA A 446 -16.18 11.67 -15.90
CA ALA A 446 -15.67 10.32 -16.04
C ALA A 446 -15.32 10.01 -17.50
N ILE A 447 -14.20 9.33 -17.73
CA ILE A 447 -13.73 8.91 -19.06
C ILE A 447 -13.68 7.38 -19.24
N ALA A 448 -13.80 6.63 -18.14
CA ALA A 448 -14.02 5.18 -18.12
C ALA A 448 -14.62 4.76 -16.76
N ASP A 449 -15.20 3.56 -16.68
CA ASP A 449 -15.83 3.03 -15.47
C ASP A 449 -15.15 1.72 -15.03
N GLY A 450 -15.25 1.38 -13.74
CA GLY A 450 -14.82 0.09 -13.19
C GLY A 450 -13.33 -0.05 -12.90
N VAL A 451 -12.58 1.06 -12.86
CA VAL A 451 -11.13 1.05 -12.68
C VAL A 451 -10.69 0.76 -11.24
N SER A 452 -9.40 0.46 -11.03
CA SER A 452 -8.78 0.27 -9.72
C SER A 452 -8.16 1.56 -9.16
N THR A 453 -7.69 1.51 -7.91
CA THR A 453 -6.96 2.59 -7.22
C THR A 453 -5.54 2.77 -7.72
N GLU A 454 -4.98 1.75 -8.37
CA GLU A 454 -3.74 1.83 -9.15
C GLU A 454 -4.06 1.44 -10.58
N LEU A 455 -3.61 2.25 -11.54
CA LEU A 455 -3.85 2.05 -12.96
C LEU A 455 -2.75 2.76 -13.78
N SER A 456 -2.81 2.61 -15.09
CA SER A 456 -1.95 3.36 -16.01
C SER A 456 -2.66 3.61 -17.33
N VAL A 457 -2.41 4.78 -17.92
CA VAL A 457 -2.70 5.06 -19.33
C VAL A 457 -1.37 5.28 -20.04
N THR A 458 -1.00 4.36 -20.93
CA THR A 458 0.28 4.42 -21.66
C THR A 458 0.05 4.49 -23.17
N PRO A 459 0.85 5.25 -23.93
CA PRO A 459 0.80 5.19 -25.39
C PRO A 459 1.19 3.79 -25.87
N ILE A 460 0.61 3.37 -27.00
CA ILE A 460 0.96 2.14 -27.71
C ILE A 460 1.92 2.55 -28.84
N PRO A 461 3.22 2.24 -28.72
CA PRO A 461 4.23 2.77 -29.63
C PRO A 461 4.37 1.97 -30.93
N SER A 462 3.99 0.69 -30.90
CA SER A 462 4.14 -0.23 -32.02
C SER A 462 2.95 -1.21 -32.12
N GLY A 463 2.94 -2.05 -33.16
CA GLY A 463 1.87 -3.02 -33.39
C GLY A 463 0.57 -2.44 -33.99
N PRO A 464 -0.50 -3.25 -34.09
CA PRO A 464 -1.75 -2.88 -34.78
C PRO A 464 -2.49 -1.67 -34.17
N LYS A 465 -2.24 -1.36 -32.90
CA LYS A 465 -2.85 -0.23 -32.17
C LYS A 465 -1.88 0.95 -31.97
N THR A 466 -0.83 1.05 -32.78
CA THR A 466 0.12 2.17 -32.75
C THR A 466 -0.60 3.53 -32.74
N GLY A 467 -0.19 4.43 -31.86
CA GLY A 467 -0.76 5.78 -31.72
C GLY A 467 -2.04 5.84 -30.88
N LYS A 468 -2.52 4.69 -30.38
CA LYS A 468 -3.60 4.61 -29.37
C LYS A 468 -3.02 4.57 -27.97
N TYR A 469 -3.89 4.49 -26.97
CA TYR A 469 -3.54 4.45 -25.55
C TYR A 469 -4.08 3.17 -24.91
N ALA A 470 -3.26 2.49 -24.11
CA ALA A 470 -3.67 1.35 -23.31
C ALA A 470 -3.96 1.81 -21.87
N LEU A 471 -5.22 1.64 -21.43
CA LEU A 471 -5.62 1.74 -20.04
C LEU A 471 -5.54 0.35 -19.39
N ILE A 472 -4.65 0.20 -18.40
CA ILE A 472 -4.41 -1.05 -17.65
C ILE A 472 -4.84 -0.87 -16.19
N TYR A 473 -5.59 -1.83 -15.66
CA TYR A 473 -6.15 -1.79 -14.30
C TYR A 473 -6.67 -3.17 -13.86
N THR A 474 -6.99 -3.31 -12.58
CA THR A 474 -7.75 -4.46 -12.04
C THR A 474 -9.24 -4.11 -12.00
N PRO A 475 -10.11 -4.78 -12.77
CA PRO A 475 -11.54 -4.49 -12.75
C PRO A 475 -12.15 -4.59 -11.36
N GLY A 476 -12.92 -3.59 -10.96
CA GLY A 476 -13.57 -3.57 -9.65
C GLY A 476 -12.59 -3.51 -8.47
N THR A 477 -11.34 -3.06 -8.72
CA THR A 477 -10.26 -2.89 -7.72
C THR A 477 -9.59 -4.17 -7.23
N VAL A 478 -10.35 -5.25 -7.07
CA VAL A 478 -9.83 -6.57 -6.64
C VAL A 478 -10.47 -7.67 -7.47
N GLY A 479 -9.71 -8.68 -7.82
CA GLY A 479 -10.19 -9.80 -8.63
C GLY A 479 -9.05 -10.69 -9.08
N SER A 480 -9.28 -11.53 -10.08
CA SER A 480 -8.23 -12.37 -10.69
C SER A 480 -7.88 -11.96 -12.11
N THR A 481 -8.38 -10.80 -12.54
CA THR A 481 -8.27 -10.31 -13.91
C THR A 481 -7.47 -9.01 -13.94
N ILE A 482 -6.54 -8.94 -14.89
CA ILE A 482 -5.94 -7.70 -15.38
C ILE A 482 -6.70 -7.32 -16.65
N ALA A 483 -7.18 -6.09 -16.73
CA ALA A 483 -7.94 -5.60 -17.87
C ALA A 483 -7.16 -4.60 -18.72
N LEU A 484 -7.57 -4.51 -19.98
CA LEU A 484 -7.13 -3.54 -20.96
C LEU A 484 -8.36 -2.83 -21.57
N ARG A 485 -8.27 -1.52 -21.73
CA ARG A 485 -9.10 -0.74 -22.67
C ARG A 485 -8.21 0.05 -23.61
N ILE A 486 -8.66 0.19 -24.87
CA ILE A 486 -7.96 0.99 -25.88
C ILE A 486 -8.64 2.35 -25.99
N GLY A 487 -7.86 3.42 -25.86
CA GLY A 487 -8.28 4.81 -25.99
C GLY A 487 -7.74 5.46 -27.26
N ASP A 488 -8.53 6.36 -27.86
CA ASP A 488 -8.12 7.15 -29.03
C ASP A 488 -7.24 8.35 -28.70
N SER A 489 -7.30 8.84 -27.46
CA SER A 489 -6.53 9.98 -26.97
C SER A 489 -6.22 9.80 -25.47
N PRO A 490 -5.39 10.68 -24.85
CA PRO A 490 -5.17 10.69 -23.41
C PRO A 490 -6.44 10.76 -22.56
N VAL A 491 -7.52 11.32 -23.10
CA VAL A 491 -8.83 11.48 -22.42
C VAL A 491 -9.91 10.53 -22.97
N GLY A 492 -9.52 9.57 -23.81
CA GLY A 492 -10.42 8.63 -24.49
C GLY A 492 -10.95 9.14 -25.85
N PRO A 493 -12.12 8.67 -26.31
CA PRO A 493 -12.94 7.64 -25.66
C PRO A 493 -12.17 6.33 -25.48
N PHE A 494 -12.34 5.69 -24.33
CA PHE A 494 -11.85 4.33 -24.09
C PHE A 494 -12.92 3.33 -24.50
N GLY A 495 -12.53 2.33 -25.29
CA GLY A 495 -13.41 1.27 -25.77
C GLY A 495 -13.79 0.26 -24.68
N GLU A 496 -14.32 -0.88 -25.13
CA GLU A 496 -14.76 -1.98 -24.26
C GLU A 496 -13.61 -2.56 -23.42
N GLU A 497 -13.96 -3.05 -22.23
CA GLU A 497 -13.06 -3.78 -21.34
C GLU A 497 -12.72 -5.16 -21.90
N GLN A 498 -11.44 -5.49 -21.90
CA GLN A 498 -10.90 -6.74 -22.43
C GLN A 498 -10.08 -7.45 -21.37
N VAL A 499 -10.14 -8.77 -21.33
CA VAL A 499 -9.39 -9.58 -20.36
C VAL A 499 -7.97 -9.74 -20.88
N LEU A 500 -7.06 -8.91 -20.37
CA LEU A 500 -5.66 -8.97 -20.76
C LEU A 500 -4.98 -10.24 -20.25
N PHE A 501 -5.19 -10.53 -18.97
CA PHE A 501 -4.55 -11.64 -18.29
C PHE A 501 -5.41 -12.09 -17.11
N LYS A 502 -5.43 -13.38 -16.85
CA LYS A 502 -6.08 -13.97 -15.69
C LYS A 502 -5.04 -14.71 -14.86
N GLU A 503 -4.81 -14.26 -13.65
CA GLU A 503 -3.80 -14.83 -12.76
C GLU A 503 -4.23 -16.17 -12.15
N SER A 504 -3.25 -16.94 -11.67
CA SER A 504 -3.45 -18.30 -11.18
C SER A 504 -3.32 -18.41 -9.65
N GLU A 505 -2.72 -17.42 -9.02
CA GLU A 505 -2.43 -17.26 -7.60
C GLU A 505 -3.71 -17.33 -6.75
N THR A 506 -4.79 -16.67 -7.17
CA THR A 506 -6.12 -16.76 -6.49
C THR A 506 -6.64 -18.19 -6.45
N ALA A 507 -6.30 -19.03 -7.44
CA ALA A 507 -6.70 -20.43 -7.46
C ALA A 507 -5.69 -21.36 -6.76
N THR A 508 -4.42 -20.97 -6.68
CA THR A 508 -3.32 -21.87 -6.31
C THR A 508 -2.73 -21.59 -4.92
N LEU A 509 -2.86 -20.38 -4.38
CA LEU A 509 -2.26 -20.01 -3.07
C LEU A 509 -3.20 -20.26 -1.88
N GLY A 510 -4.49 -20.51 -2.11
CA GLY A 510 -5.44 -20.85 -1.06
C GLY A 510 -6.74 -20.10 -1.18
N LYS A 511 -7.64 -20.29 -0.19
CA LYS A 511 -8.90 -19.55 -0.14
C LYS A 511 -8.66 -18.11 0.31
N GLY A 512 -9.48 -17.19 -0.20
CA GLY A 512 -9.45 -15.78 0.20
C GLY A 512 -8.34 -14.95 -0.44
N VAL A 513 -7.48 -15.53 -1.27
CA VAL A 513 -6.48 -14.81 -2.06
C VAL A 513 -7.17 -14.04 -3.18
N PHE A 514 -6.69 -12.83 -3.47
CA PHE A 514 -7.16 -11.98 -4.56
C PHE A 514 -5.99 -11.19 -5.16
N ALA A 515 -6.08 -10.86 -6.45
CA ALA A 515 -5.17 -9.92 -7.10
C ALA A 515 -5.73 -8.50 -7.13
N TYR A 516 -4.84 -7.53 -7.22
CA TYR A 516 -5.13 -6.10 -7.22
C TYR A 516 -3.94 -5.31 -7.78
N ASN A 517 -4.11 -3.99 -7.91
CA ASN A 517 -3.02 -3.07 -8.23
C ASN A 517 -2.29 -3.34 -9.56
N ALA A 518 -3.06 -3.66 -10.61
CA ALA A 518 -2.48 -3.82 -11.93
C ALA A 518 -1.95 -2.48 -12.48
N LYS A 519 -0.69 -2.49 -12.96
CA LYS A 519 -0.04 -1.28 -13.46
C LYS A 519 0.97 -1.56 -14.57
N ALA A 520 0.95 -0.78 -15.65
CA ALA A 520 1.97 -0.83 -16.68
C ALA A 520 3.28 -0.14 -16.27
N HIS A 521 4.40 -0.66 -16.77
CA HIS A 521 5.75 -0.14 -16.54
C HIS A 521 6.50 0.11 -17.86
N PRO A 522 6.19 1.20 -18.60
CA PRO A 522 6.85 1.49 -19.86
C PRO A 522 8.38 1.60 -19.74
N VAL A 523 8.90 2.04 -18.58
CA VAL A 523 10.35 2.17 -18.33
C VAL A 523 11.07 0.82 -18.17
N LEU A 524 10.35 -0.25 -17.81
CA LEU A 524 10.85 -1.63 -17.75
C LEU A 524 10.59 -2.41 -19.06
N SER A 525 9.84 -1.79 -19.97
CA SER A 525 9.33 -2.44 -21.17
C SER A 525 10.29 -2.31 -22.35
N LYS A 526 10.14 -3.19 -23.33
CA LYS A 526 10.87 -3.12 -24.60
C LYS A 526 10.04 -2.41 -25.67
N SER A 527 10.66 -2.04 -26.78
CA SER A 527 9.94 -1.38 -27.89
C SER A 527 8.79 -2.21 -28.46
N ASP A 528 8.86 -3.54 -28.34
CA ASP A 528 7.88 -4.50 -28.86
C ASP A 528 6.92 -5.05 -27.79
N SER A 529 7.07 -4.68 -26.52
CA SER A 529 6.30 -5.28 -25.44
C SER A 529 6.00 -4.32 -24.30
N LEU A 530 5.07 -4.71 -23.42
CA LEU A 530 4.68 -4.00 -22.22
C LEU A 530 4.85 -4.93 -21.02
N VAL A 531 5.60 -4.48 -20.02
CA VAL A 531 5.68 -5.09 -18.69
C VAL A 531 4.58 -4.49 -17.82
N ILE A 532 3.85 -5.35 -17.12
CA ILE A 532 2.74 -4.98 -16.22
C ILE A 532 2.97 -5.70 -14.90
N SER A 533 2.82 -5.02 -13.77
CA SER A 533 2.77 -5.66 -12.46
C SER A 533 1.35 -5.79 -11.96
N TYR A 534 1.14 -6.69 -11.00
CA TYR A 534 -0.01 -6.73 -10.11
C TYR A 534 0.42 -7.34 -8.78
N ASN A 535 -0.36 -7.11 -7.73
CA ASN A 535 -0.14 -7.68 -6.42
C ASN A 535 -1.18 -8.74 -6.09
N VAL A 536 -0.85 -9.60 -5.12
CA VAL A 536 -1.79 -10.54 -4.50
C VAL A 536 -1.83 -10.36 -2.98
N ASN A 537 -3.01 -10.48 -2.39
CA ASN A 537 -3.23 -10.39 -0.94
C ASN A 537 -4.30 -11.40 -0.51
N SER A 538 -4.54 -11.55 0.79
CA SER A 538 -5.52 -12.50 1.36
C SER A 538 -6.50 -11.80 2.32
N ASN A 539 -7.78 -12.09 2.15
CA ASN A 539 -8.84 -11.64 3.06
C ASN A 539 -9.09 -12.62 4.23
N ASP A 540 -8.73 -13.89 4.05
CA ASP A 540 -9.01 -14.94 5.05
C ASP A 540 -7.98 -14.92 6.20
N ASP A 541 -6.77 -14.44 5.94
CA ASP A 541 -5.71 -14.32 6.94
C ASP A 541 -4.89 -13.04 6.72
N THR A 542 -5.32 -11.95 7.37
CA THR A 542 -4.63 -10.66 7.30
C THR A 542 -3.19 -10.69 7.84
N LEU A 543 -2.83 -11.71 8.63
CA LEU A 543 -1.47 -11.90 9.14
C LEU A 543 -0.60 -12.76 8.23
N ALA A 544 -1.15 -13.35 7.16
CA ALA A 544 -0.39 -14.06 6.15
C ALA A 544 0.70 -13.15 5.54
N ILE A 545 0.44 -11.84 5.43
CA ILE A 545 1.44 -10.86 4.96
C ILE A 545 2.72 -10.85 5.81
N PHE A 546 2.68 -11.26 7.09
CA PHE A 546 3.87 -11.31 7.94
C PHE A 546 4.57 -12.66 7.94
N ARG A 547 3.93 -13.71 7.39
CA ARG A 547 4.39 -15.12 7.45
C ARG A 547 4.66 -15.73 6.10
N GLU A 548 3.91 -15.35 5.07
CA GLU A 548 3.91 -15.97 3.75
C GLU A 548 4.53 -15.02 2.72
N PRO A 549 5.72 -15.33 2.19
CA PRO A 549 6.43 -14.46 1.25
C PRO A 549 5.72 -14.31 -0.11
N ASP A 550 4.79 -15.20 -0.43
CA ASP A 550 4.00 -15.16 -1.67
C ASP A 550 2.77 -14.26 -1.60
N ILE A 551 2.33 -13.91 -0.39
CA ILE A 551 1.24 -12.97 -0.13
C ILE A 551 1.85 -11.58 0.08
N TYR A 552 1.15 -10.56 -0.43
CA TYR A 552 1.60 -9.16 -0.38
C TYR A 552 2.93 -8.96 -1.10
N PHE A 553 2.99 -9.49 -2.32
CA PHE A 553 4.21 -9.51 -3.13
C PHE A 553 3.89 -9.30 -4.62
N PRO A 554 4.64 -8.45 -5.34
CA PRO A 554 4.42 -8.20 -6.76
C PRO A 554 4.63 -9.40 -7.66
N ARG A 555 3.82 -9.47 -8.71
CA ARG A 555 3.98 -10.37 -9.86
C ARG A 555 4.06 -9.52 -11.11
N PHE A 556 4.80 -9.99 -12.09
CA PHE A 556 4.93 -9.31 -13.37
C PHE A 556 4.46 -10.21 -14.51
N ILE A 557 3.79 -9.59 -15.47
CA ILE A 557 3.44 -10.18 -16.76
C ILE A 557 3.99 -9.31 -17.88
N LYS A 558 4.05 -9.87 -19.07
CA LYS A 558 4.46 -9.19 -20.30
C LYS A 558 3.48 -9.52 -21.41
N ILE A 559 3.12 -8.52 -22.20
CA ILE A 559 2.38 -8.68 -23.45
C ILE A 559 3.15 -8.00 -24.57
N ARG A 560 3.10 -8.56 -25.78
CA ARG A 560 3.72 -7.91 -26.95
C ARG A 560 2.70 -7.02 -27.64
N TRP A 561 3.15 -5.88 -28.16
CA TRP A 561 2.26 -4.91 -28.79
C TRP A 561 1.60 -5.46 -30.06
N GLU A 562 2.25 -6.39 -30.77
CA GLU A 562 1.66 -7.06 -31.93
C GLU A 562 0.45 -7.94 -31.60
N ASP A 563 0.35 -8.40 -30.35
CA ASP A 563 -0.72 -9.29 -29.92
C ASP A 563 -1.98 -8.51 -29.51
N ILE A 564 -1.90 -7.18 -29.36
CA ILE A 564 -3.05 -6.32 -29.06
C ILE A 564 -3.81 -6.00 -30.36
N LEU A 565 -4.82 -6.83 -30.67
CA LEU A 565 -5.61 -6.78 -31.90
C LEU A 565 -6.92 -5.99 -31.77
N GLU A 566 -7.67 -5.87 -32.87
CA GLU A 566 -9.07 -5.49 -32.81
C GLU A 566 -9.90 -6.62 -32.19
N THR A 567 -10.65 -6.30 -31.14
CA THR A 567 -11.82 -7.10 -30.75
C THR A 567 -12.79 -7.15 -31.92
N GLN A 568 -13.13 -8.36 -32.37
CA GLN A 568 -14.12 -8.57 -33.44
C GLN A 568 -15.54 -8.22 -33.00
#